data_AF-A0A3E2N9E4-F1
#
_entry.id   AF-A0A3E2N9E4-F1
#
_cell.length_a   1.000
_cell.length_b   1.000
_cell.length_c   1.000
_cell.angle_alpha   90.00
_cell.angle_beta   90.00
_cell.angle_gamma   90.00
#
_symmetry.space_group_name_H-M   'P 1'
#
loop_
_entity.id
_entity.type
_entity.pdbx_description
1 polymer ?
#
loop_
_entity_poly.entity_id
_entity_poly.type
_entity_poly.pdbx_seq_one_letter_code
_entity_poly.pdbx_strand_id
1 'polypeptide(L)'
;MTGIIEISKIKDAAPYYASQDYDIRLGGLFHLFLVPLHGEGDRRFYYIREKTNGKYELQGEGYIISESLRLYEMKREAIKSLGDRPVWYYWLDEQCSVLKKTISNKGGKNYGFTSKV
;
A
#
# COMPACT_ATOMS: atom_id res chain seq x y z
N MET A 1 7.72 10.55 1.89
CA MET A 1 7.46 10.21 3.31
C MET A 1 6.79 8.84 3.34
N THR A 2 7.17 7.93 4.24
CA THR A 2 6.44 6.65 4.36
C THR A 2 5.24 6.80 5.29
N GLY A 3 4.12 6.16 4.95
CA GLY A 3 2.96 6.08 5.82
C GLY A 3 2.56 4.63 6.09
N ILE A 4 1.76 4.44 7.13
CA ILE A 4 1.19 3.14 7.49
C ILE A 4 -0.32 3.29 7.59
N ILE A 5 -1.06 2.32 7.07
CA ILE A 5 -2.50 2.19 7.30
C ILE A 5 -2.80 0.77 7.76
N GLU A 6 -3.87 0.61 8.53
CA GLU A 6 -4.42 -0.69 8.87
C GLU A 6 -5.46 -1.12 7.82
N ILE A 7 -5.36 -2.35 7.32
CA ILE A 7 -6.31 -2.93 6.36
C ILE A 7 -6.77 -4.31 6.80
N SER A 8 -8.01 -4.67 6.48
CA SER A 8 -8.53 -6.02 6.74
C SER A 8 -8.24 -7.01 5.60
N LYS A 9 -7.89 -6.51 4.40
CA LYS A 9 -7.59 -7.36 3.24
C LYS A 9 -6.65 -6.66 2.26
N ILE A 10 -5.77 -7.46 1.66
CA ILE A 10 -4.89 -7.02 0.58
C ILE A 10 -5.69 -7.10 -0.73
N LYS A 11 -5.62 -6.03 -1.52
CA LYS A 11 -6.24 -5.97 -2.86
C LYS A 11 -5.22 -6.41 -3.90
N ASP A 12 -5.67 -7.14 -4.91
CA ASP A 12 -4.81 -7.55 -6.02
C ASP A 12 -4.32 -6.33 -6.82
N ALA A 13 -3.02 -6.32 -7.12
CA ALA A 13 -2.31 -5.29 -7.87
C ALA A 13 -2.71 -3.85 -7.49
N ALA A 14 -2.77 -3.56 -6.18
CA ALA A 14 -3.33 -2.32 -5.67
C ALA A 14 -2.44 -1.09 -5.99
N PRO A 15 -2.89 -0.15 -6.85
CA PRO A 15 -2.14 1.07 -7.15
C PRO A 15 -2.11 2.04 -5.98
N TYR A 16 -3.05 1.92 -5.05
CA TYR A 16 -3.11 2.70 -3.84
C TYR A 16 -3.99 2.02 -2.79
N TYR A 17 -3.87 2.51 -1.56
CA TYR A 17 -4.85 2.32 -0.51
C TYR A 17 -5.23 3.67 0.08
N ALA A 18 -6.46 3.78 0.58
CA ALA A 18 -6.94 5.01 1.19
C ALA A 18 -7.82 4.68 2.39
N SER A 19 -7.65 5.43 3.47
CA SER A 19 -8.54 5.45 4.63
C SER A 19 -8.98 6.88 4.87
N GLN A 20 -10.20 7.06 5.36
CA GLN A 20 -10.70 8.36 5.79
C GLN A 20 -10.62 8.42 7.32
N ASP A 21 -10.33 9.60 7.84
CA ASP A 21 -10.29 9.87 9.28
C ASP A 21 -10.65 11.35 9.54
N TYR A 22 -10.82 11.71 10.81
CA TYR A 22 -11.20 13.05 11.24
C TYR A 22 -10.34 13.50 12.42
N ASP A 23 -9.66 14.63 12.26
CA ASP A 23 -8.96 15.34 13.34
C ASP A 23 -9.14 16.83 13.14
N ILE A 24 -9.82 17.48 14.09
CA ILE A 24 -10.06 18.92 14.04
C ILE A 24 -8.76 19.73 13.97
N ARG A 25 -7.65 19.22 14.53
CA ARG A 25 -6.33 19.85 14.48
C ARG A 25 -5.71 19.81 13.08
N LEU A 26 -6.16 18.88 12.24
CA LEU A 26 -5.74 18.74 10.83
C LEU A 26 -6.76 19.35 9.86
N GLY A 27 -7.68 20.18 10.35
CA GLY A 27 -8.72 20.83 9.53
C GLY A 27 -9.99 19.99 9.35
N GLY A 28 -10.18 18.95 10.18
CA GLY A 28 -11.37 18.12 10.18
C GLY A 28 -11.17 16.83 9.38
N LEU A 29 -11.99 16.61 8.35
CA LEU A 29 -11.98 15.38 7.56
C LEU A 29 -10.75 15.31 6.66
N PHE A 30 -10.04 14.18 6.70
CA PHE A 30 -8.90 13.93 5.81
C PHE A 30 -8.83 12.46 5.37
N HIS A 31 -7.98 12.21 4.39
CA HIS A 31 -7.69 10.88 3.89
C HIS A 31 -6.21 10.57 4.05
N LEU A 32 -5.91 9.43 4.66
CA LEU A 32 -4.61 8.79 4.56
C LEU A 32 -4.56 8.05 3.23
N PHE A 33 -3.63 8.42 2.36
CA PHE A 33 -3.47 7.84 1.04
C PHE A 33 -2.08 7.23 0.91
N LEU A 34 -2.02 5.95 0.58
CA LEU A 34 -0.78 5.21 0.35
C LEU A 34 -0.66 4.77 -1.09
N VAL A 35 0.54 4.89 -1.66
CA VAL A 35 0.94 4.30 -2.94
C VAL A 35 2.14 3.36 -2.73
N PRO A 36 2.44 2.45 -3.67
CA PRO A 36 3.59 1.57 -3.54
C PRO A 36 4.88 2.39 -3.57
N LEU A 37 5.84 1.99 -2.75
CA LEU A 37 7.21 2.48 -2.80
C LEU A 37 7.88 2.08 -4.13
N HIS A 38 8.88 2.87 -4.51
CA HIS A 38 9.71 2.61 -5.67
C HIS A 38 10.97 1.86 -5.25
N GLY A 39 11.19 0.69 -5.84
CA GLY A 39 12.36 -0.15 -5.62
C GLY A 39 13.25 -0.24 -6.85
N GLU A 40 14.36 -0.94 -6.69
CA GLU A 40 15.29 -1.22 -7.78
C GLU A 40 14.60 -1.95 -8.93
N GLY A 41 15.00 -1.63 -10.17
CA GLY A 41 14.41 -2.22 -11.38
C GLY A 41 12.95 -1.82 -11.61
N ASP A 42 12.56 -0.61 -11.21
CA ASP A 42 11.18 -0.07 -11.33
C ASP A 42 10.12 -0.91 -10.61
N ARG A 43 10.53 -1.66 -9.58
CA ARG A 43 9.59 -2.43 -8.75
C ARG A 43 8.69 -1.49 -7.96
N ARG A 44 7.39 -1.77 -7.98
CA ARG A 44 6.38 -1.12 -7.13
C ARG A 44 6.01 -2.03 -5.98
N PHE A 45 6.11 -1.56 -4.74
CA PHE A 45 5.92 -2.46 -3.60
C PHE A 45 5.36 -1.82 -2.33
N TYR A 46 4.79 -2.66 -1.46
CA TYR A 46 4.45 -2.32 -0.09
C TYR A 46 5.16 -3.26 0.89
N TYR A 47 5.37 -2.79 2.12
CA TYR A 47 5.64 -3.68 3.25
C TYR A 47 4.34 -4.03 3.97
N ILE A 48 4.26 -5.26 4.48
CA ILE A 48 3.11 -5.76 5.22
C ILE A 48 3.55 -6.36 6.54
N ARG A 49 2.86 -6.04 7.63
CA ARG A 49 2.90 -6.82 8.87
C ARG A 49 1.51 -7.36 9.18
N GLU A 50 1.44 -8.59 9.64
CA GLU A 50 0.22 -9.16 10.19
C GLU A 50 0.11 -8.81 11.67
N LYS A 51 -1.07 -8.36 12.10
CA LYS A 51 -1.35 -8.02 13.49
C LYS A 51 -2.03 -9.20 14.17
N THR A 52 -1.91 -9.25 15.49
CA THR A 52 -2.57 -10.27 16.33
C THR A 52 -4.10 -10.27 16.22
N ASN A 53 -4.70 -9.16 15.78
CA ASN A 53 -6.14 -9.02 15.58
C ASN A 53 -6.64 -9.50 14.19
N GLY A 54 -5.78 -10.14 13.39
CA GLY A 54 -6.11 -10.65 12.06
C GLY A 54 -6.20 -9.56 10.98
N LYS A 55 -5.79 -8.32 11.28
CA LYS A 55 -5.62 -7.25 10.29
C LYS A 55 -4.16 -7.12 9.87
N TYR A 56 -3.90 -6.27 8.89
CA TYR A 56 -2.56 -6.00 8.38
C TYR A 56 -2.19 -4.53 8.53
N GLU A 57 -0.94 -4.26 8.87
CA GLU A 57 -0.33 -2.94 8.70
C GLU A 57 0.35 -2.91 7.33
N LEU A 58 -0.13 -2.03 6.48
CA LEU A 58 0.42 -1.81 5.16
C LEU A 58 1.24 -0.52 5.18
N GLN A 59 2.51 -0.61 4.79
CA GLN A 59 3.39 0.53 4.66
C GLN A 59 3.73 0.80 3.20
N GLY A 60 3.65 2.07 2.82
CA GLY A 60 3.97 2.57 1.49
C GLY A 60 4.43 4.02 1.53
N GLU A 61 4.44 4.69 0.38
CA GLU A 61 4.60 6.15 0.35
C GLU A 61 3.26 6.80 0.72
N GLY A 62 3.29 7.64 1.76
CA GLY A 62 2.09 8.16 2.42
C GLY A 62 1.85 9.65 2.25
N TYR A 63 0.57 9.99 2.11
CA TYR A 63 0.06 11.33 1.91
C TYR A 63 -1.17 11.57 2.79
N ILE A 64 -1.34 12.80 3.27
CA ILE A 64 -2.55 13.26 3.96
C ILE A 64 -3.27 14.21 3.00
N ILE A 65 -4.54 13.92 2.70
CA ILE A 65 -5.32 14.66 1.71
C ILE A 65 -6.67 15.08 2.31
N SER A 66 -6.85 16.36 2.56
CA SER A 66 -8.11 16.95 3.03
C SER A 66 -9.07 17.29 1.89
N GLU A 67 -8.56 17.57 0.69
CA GLU A 67 -9.36 18.00 -0.46
C GLU A 67 -9.83 16.84 -1.34
N SER A 68 -11.14 16.78 -1.62
CA SER A 68 -11.75 15.70 -2.40
C SER A 68 -11.29 15.66 -3.86
N LEU A 69 -11.13 16.82 -4.50
CA LEU A 69 -10.63 16.93 -5.87
C LEU A 69 -9.19 16.39 -5.96
N ARG A 70 -8.34 16.78 -5.00
CA ARG A 70 -6.96 16.29 -4.94
C ARG A 70 -6.89 14.78 -4.73
N LEU A 71 -7.74 14.22 -3.87
CA LEU A 71 -7.83 12.77 -3.68
C LEU A 71 -8.22 12.05 -4.98
N TYR A 72 -9.15 12.61 -5.75
CA TYR A 72 -9.56 12.05 -7.04
C TYR A 72 -8.42 12.05 -8.05
N GLU A 73 -7.68 13.17 -8.17
CA GLU A 73 -6.50 13.28 -9.03
C GLU A 73 -5.43 12.26 -8.64
N MET A 74 -5.09 12.17 -7.35
CA MET A 74 -4.06 11.25 -6.87
C MET A 74 -4.43 9.78 -7.10
N LYS A 75 -5.71 9.41 -6.98
CA LYS A 75 -6.18 8.07 -7.36
C LYS A 75 -5.94 7.78 -8.84
N ARG A 76 -6.25 8.72 -9.72
CA ARG A 76 -6.04 8.57 -11.18
C ARG A 76 -4.56 8.49 -11.52
N GLU A 77 -3.74 9.34 -10.90
CA GLU A 77 -2.29 9.35 -11.08
C GLU A 77 -1.66 8.04 -10.60
N ALA A 78 -2.07 7.51 -9.45
CA ALA A 78 -1.59 6.24 -8.93
C ALA A 78 -1.94 5.07 -9.88
N ILE A 79 -3.16 5.04 -10.42
CA ILE A 79 -3.58 4.03 -11.41
C ILE A 79 -2.74 4.15 -12.70
N LYS A 80 -2.55 5.37 -13.21
CA LYS A 80 -1.78 5.63 -14.42
C LYS A 80 -0.30 5.29 -14.23
N SER A 81 0.27 5.64 -13.08
CA SER A 81 1.66 5.39 -12.71
C SER A 81 1.95 3.90 -12.53
N LEU A 82 1.02 3.14 -11.94
CA LEU A 82 1.18 1.69 -11.86
C LEU A 82 1.08 1.03 -13.24
N GLY A 83 0.13 1.46 -14.09
CA GLY A 83 -0.10 0.86 -15.39
C GLY A 83 -0.46 -0.62 -15.24
N ASP A 84 0.27 -1.50 -15.93
CA ASP A 84 0.15 -2.96 -15.84
C ASP A 84 1.29 -3.62 -15.05
N ARG A 85 2.10 -2.80 -14.35
CA ARG A 85 3.21 -3.31 -13.55
C ARG A 85 2.68 -4.16 -12.39
N PRO A 86 3.41 -5.24 -12.01
CA PRO A 86 3.13 -5.96 -10.78
C PRO A 86 3.30 -5.08 -9.55
N VAL A 87 2.54 -5.39 -8.52
CA VAL A 87 2.78 -4.91 -7.15
C VAL A 87 3.37 -6.04 -6.33
N TRP A 88 4.50 -5.76 -5.69
CA TRP A 88 5.14 -6.65 -4.74
C TRP A 88 4.70 -6.33 -3.31
N TYR A 89 4.56 -7.37 -2.50
CA TYR A 89 4.26 -7.27 -1.08
C TYR A 89 5.36 -8.01 -0.31
N TYR A 90 6.11 -7.25 0.48
CA TYR A 90 7.17 -7.76 1.34
C TYR A 90 6.59 -7.91 2.74
N TRP A 91 6.41 -9.14 3.16
CA TRP A 91 5.86 -9.46 4.47
C TRP A 91 6.98 -9.47 5.49
N LEU A 92 6.80 -8.68 6.55
CA LEU A 92 7.79 -8.45 7.58
C LEU A 92 7.42 -9.18 8.87
N ASP A 93 8.44 -9.57 9.64
CA ASP A 93 8.29 -9.90 11.06
C ASP A 93 8.25 -8.63 11.93
N GLU A 94 8.17 -8.83 13.25
CA GLU A 94 8.19 -7.75 14.25
C GLU A 94 9.53 -6.99 14.28
N GLN A 95 10.62 -7.62 13.85
CA GLN A 95 11.97 -7.05 13.78
C GLN A 95 12.26 -6.38 12.43
N CYS A 96 11.25 -6.21 11.56
CA CYS A 96 11.35 -5.64 10.22
C CYS A 96 12.16 -6.48 9.21
N SER A 97 12.38 -7.76 9.47
CA SER A 97 13.01 -8.67 8.51
C SER A 97 11.97 -9.24 7.54
N VAL A 98 12.36 -9.43 6.28
CA VAL A 98 11.46 -9.97 5.25
C VAL A 98 11.29 -11.48 5.43
N LEU A 99 10.08 -11.90 5.79
CA LEU A 99 9.68 -13.31 5.92
C LEU A 99 9.31 -13.95 4.58
N LYS A 100 8.56 -13.23 3.75
CA LYS A 100 8.10 -13.71 2.43
C LYS A 100 7.84 -12.55 1.48
N LYS A 101 7.86 -12.87 0.18
CA LYS A 101 7.58 -11.92 -0.91
C LYS A 101 6.41 -12.47 -1.73
N THR A 102 5.41 -11.66 -2.03
CA THR A 102 4.30 -12.06 -2.91
C THR A 102 4.12 -11.03 -4.00
N ILE A 103 3.75 -11.47 -5.20
CA ILE A 103 3.54 -10.58 -6.35
C ILE A 103 2.09 -10.68 -6.81
N SER A 104 1.50 -9.54 -7.17
CA SER A 104 0.14 -9.45 -7.68
C SER A 104 0.10 -8.65 -8.98
N ASN A 105 -0.60 -9.19 -9.99
CA ASN A 105 -0.72 -8.65 -11.34
C ASN A 105 -2.17 -8.25 -11.63
N LYS A 106 -2.37 -7.21 -12.44
CA LYS A 106 -3.69 -6.87 -13.01
C LYS A 106 -4.20 -8.05 -13.84
N GLY A 107 -5.43 -8.52 -13.57
CA GLY A 107 -6.09 -9.56 -14.37
C GLY A 107 -5.94 -11.00 -13.87
N GLY A 108 -5.27 -11.23 -12.73
CA GLY A 108 -5.42 -12.46 -11.96
C GLY A 108 -4.31 -13.51 -12.11
N LYS A 109 -3.58 -13.68 -11.01
CA LYS A 109 -3.23 -14.92 -10.28
C LYS A 109 -2.17 -14.50 -9.26
N ASN A 110 -2.47 -14.65 -7.98
CA ASN A 110 -1.48 -14.39 -6.92
C ASN A 110 -0.41 -15.47 -7.00
N TYR A 111 0.77 -15.12 -7.51
CA TYR A 111 1.92 -16.01 -7.48
C TYR A 111 2.63 -15.79 -6.15
N GLY A 112 2.33 -16.65 -5.18
CA GLY A 112 3.13 -16.74 -3.97
C GLY A 112 4.52 -17.26 -4.33
N PHE A 113 5.48 -16.37 -4.51
CA PHE A 113 6.89 -16.75 -4.61
C PHE A 113 7.49 -16.76 -3.21
N THR A 114 7.42 -17.90 -2.53
CA THR A 114 8.22 -18.15 -1.33
C THR A 114 9.68 -18.34 -1.75
N SER A 115 10.42 -17.25 -1.98
CA SER A 115 11.88 -17.30 -1.83
C SER A 115 12.18 -17.15 -0.34
N LYS A 116 12.59 -18.23 0.33
CA LYS A 116 13.33 -18.09 1.59
C LYS A 116 14.58 -17.27 1.28
N VAL A 117 14.75 -16.16 1.99
CA VAL A 117 16.03 -15.43 2.02
C VAL A 117 17.04 -16.27 2.79
#